data_AF-T2J563-F1
#
_entry.id   AF-T2J563-F1
#
_cell.length_a   1.000
_cell.length_b   1.000
_cell.length_c   1.000
_cell.angle_alpha   90.00
_cell.angle_beta   90.00
_cell.angle_gamma   90.00
#
_symmetry.space_group_name_H-M   'P 1'
#
loop_
_entity.id
_entity.type
_entity.pdbx_description
1 polymer ?
#
loop_
_entity_poly.entity_id
_entity_poly.type
_entity_poly.pdbx_seq_one_letter_code
_entity_poly.pdbx_strand_id
1 'polypeptide(L)'
;MYADVFPVGTAGIPPTLLMDDMYHFLPDYLLEYYQKHCRGEGDMLIQLGITFQRSMYNVTSAVIQALRQALLYPLDDENPKHLLKNRQFFESQMDRFLRPEARLRDIQNQEYR
;
A
#
# COMPACT_ATOMS: atom_id res chain seq x y z
N MET A 1 -3.72 -1.54 3.45
CA MET A 1 -3.15 -0.68 4.52
C MET A 1 -2.96 -1.43 5.84
N TYR A 2 -3.99 -2.08 6.39
CA TYR A 2 -3.89 -2.78 7.70
C TYR A 2 -3.95 -4.31 7.61
N ALA A 3 -4.24 -4.87 6.43
CA ALA A 3 -4.35 -6.32 6.27
C ALA A 3 -2.99 -6.99 6.45
N ASP A 4 -2.95 -8.07 7.23
CA ASP A 4 -1.84 -9.02 7.15
C ASP A 4 -2.03 -9.91 5.92
N VAL A 5 -1.00 -9.99 5.08
CA VAL A 5 -1.04 -10.65 3.77
C VAL A 5 -0.31 -11.99 3.75
N PHE A 6 0.43 -12.34 4.81
CA PHE A 6 1.04 -13.66 4.93
C PHE A 6 0.05 -14.84 4.99
N PRO A 7 -1.14 -14.74 5.61
CA PRO A 7 -2.08 -15.85 5.62
C PRO A 7 -2.94 -15.95 4.35
N VAL A 8 -2.67 -15.15 3.30
CA VAL A 8 -3.38 -15.25 2.01
C VAL A 8 -3.21 -16.67 1.43
N GLY A 9 -4.31 -17.25 0.96
CA GLY A 9 -4.35 -18.65 0.52
C GLY A 9 -4.84 -19.63 1.58
N THR A 10 -5.04 -19.20 2.83
CA THR A 10 -5.62 -20.01 3.91
C THR A 10 -7.12 -19.80 4.07
N ALA A 11 -7.80 -20.74 4.76
CA ALA A 11 -9.24 -20.68 4.98
C ALA A 11 -9.64 -19.45 5.81
N GLY A 12 -10.70 -18.76 5.39
CA GLY A 12 -11.26 -17.64 6.13
C GLY A 12 -10.52 -16.31 5.96
N ILE A 13 -9.62 -16.18 4.99
CA ILE A 13 -8.89 -14.93 4.68
C ILE A 13 -9.50 -14.25 3.44
N PRO A 14 -10.33 -13.20 3.60
CA PRO A 14 -11.10 -12.61 2.49
C PRO A 14 -10.25 -12.09 1.30
N PRO A 15 -9.07 -11.45 1.51
CA PRO A 15 -8.24 -10.99 0.40
C PRO A 15 -7.78 -12.09 -0.56
N THR A 16 -7.82 -13.36 -0.15
CA THR A 16 -7.41 -14.51 -0.97
C THR A 16 -8.18 -14.56 -2.28
N LEU A 17 -9.49 -14.32 -2.25
CA LEU A 17 -10.33 -14.40 -3.45
C LEU A 17 -9.92 -13.37 -4.51
N LEU A 18 -9.55 -12.15 -4.08
CA LEU A 18 -9.06 -11.13 -5.00
C LEU A 18 -7.67 -11.46 -5.53
N MET A 19 -6.77 -11.99 -4.68
CA MET A 19 -5.43 -12.35 -5.14
C MET A 19 -5.47 -13.48 -6.16
N ASP A 20 -6.35 -14.46 -5.96
CA ASP A 20 -6.58 -15.55 -6.91
C ASP A 20 -7.12 -15.02 -8.24
N ASP A 21 -8.13 -14.14 -8.20
CA ASP A 21 -8.68 -13.51 -9.41
C ASP A 21 -7.60 -12.71 -10.17
N MET A 22 -6.83 -11.88 -9.47
CA MET A 22 -5.75 -11.07 -10.06
C MET A 22 -4.59 -11.91 -10.61
N TYR A 23 -4.31 -13.07 -10.02
CA TYR A 23 -3.22 -13.94 -10.43
C TYR A 23 -3.36 -14.41 -11.88
N HIS A 24 -4.57 -14.69 -12.33
CA HIS A 24 -4.87 -15.09 -13.71
C HIS A 24 -4.54 -14.00 -14.76
N PHE A 25 -4.38 -12.75 -14.32
CA PHE A 25 -4.09 -11.60 -15.16
C PHE A 25 -2.72 -11.00 -14.88
N LEU A 26 -1.82 -11.75 -14.23
CA LEU A 26 -0.49 -11.27 -13.90
C LEU A 26 0.36 -11.09 -15.17
N PRO A 27 0.99 -9.92 -15.37
CA PRO A 27 1.87 -9.71 -16.52
C PRO A 27 3.18 -10.51 -16.37
N ASP A 28 3.74 -10.95 -17.49
CA ASP A 28 4.91 -11.83 -17.53
C ASP A 28 6.09 -11.32 -16.69
N TYR A 29 6.36 -10.01 -16.72
CA TYR A 29 7.47 -9.43 -15.96
C TYR A 29 7.30 -9.57 -14.44
N LEU A 30 6.06 -9.59 -13.91
CA LEU A 30 5.81 -9.84 -12.49
C LEU A 30 5.89 -11.33 -12.17
N LEU A 31 5.41 -12.19 -13.06
CA LEU A 31 5.53 -13.64 -12.91
C LEU A 31 7.00 -14.05 -12.81
N GLU A 32 7.83 -13.62 -13.77
CA GLU A 32 9.28 -13.86 -13.77
C GLU A 32 9.97 -13.27 -12.53
N TYR A 33 9.46 -12.14 -12.03
CA TYR A 33 9.98 -11.52 -10.83
C TYR A 33 9.69 -12.36 -9.59
N TYR A 34 8.44 -12.80 -9.39
CA TYR A 34 8.07 -13.63 -8.23
C TYR A 34 8.75 -14.99 -8.24
N GLN A 35 8.94 -15.59 -9.41
CA GLN A 35 9.67 -16.87 -9.54
C GLN A 35 11.12 -16.79 -9.04
N LYS A 36 11.75 -15.62 -9.07
CA LYS A 36 13.14 -15.40 -8.60
C LYS A 36 13.25 -15.12 -7.11
N HIS A 37 12.13 -15.02 -6.39
CA HIS A 37 12.08 -14.62 -4.99
C HIS A 37 11.32 -15.65 -4.12
N CYS A 38 11.62 -15.64 -2.82
CA CYS A 38 10.99 -16.45 -1.80
C CYS A 38 10.83 -17.94 -2.17
N ARG A 39 9.59 -18.45 -2.31
CA ARG A 39 9.31 -19.86 -2.62
C ARG A 39 8.92 -20.09 -4.08
N GLY A 40 9.29 -19.16 -4.98
CA GLY A 40 8.97 -19.24 -6.40
C GLY A 40 7.45 -19.33 -6.61
N GLU A 41 6.97 -20.43 -7.19
CA GLU A 41 5.53 -20.61 -7.43
C GLU A 41 4.74 -20.94 -6.15
N GLY A 42 5.41 -21.39 -5.09
CA GLY A 42 4.76 -21.89 -3.87
C GLY A 42 4.13 -20.82 -2.96
N ASP A 43 4.43 -19.54 -3.18
CA ASP A 43 3.93 -18.41 -2.38
C ASP A 43 3.47 -17.20 -3.24
N MET A 44 3.14 -17.44 -4.51
CA MET A 44 2.77 -16.37 -5.45
C MET A 44 1.63 -15.49 -4.96
N LEU A 45 0.58 -16.06 -4.35
CA LEU A 45 -0.54 -15.29 -3.82
C LEU A 45 -0.12 -14.35 -2.68
N ILE A 46 0.88 -14.73 -1.88
CA ILE A 46 1.44 -13.91 -0.81
C ILE A 46 2.26 -12.77 -1.42
N GLN A 47 3.16 -13.08 -2.35
CA GLN A 47 3.99 -12.08 -3.05
C GLN A 47 3.11 -11.06 -3.82
N LEU A 48 2.04 -11.54 -4.47
CA LEU A 48 1.02 -10.72 -5.12
C LEU A 48 0.27 -9.87 -4.09
N GLY A 49 -0.13 -10.45 -2.95
CA GLY A 49 -0.76 -9.73 -1.83
C GLY A 49 0.07 -8.55 -1.33
N ILE A 50 1.38 -8.74 -1.17
CA ILE A 50 2.31 -7.69 -0.75
C ILE A 50 2.44 -6.60 -1.83
N THR A 51 2.56 -7.00 -3.10
CA THR A 51 2.68 -6.06 -4.22
C THR A 51 1.39 -5.25 -4.43
N PHE A 52 0.24 -5.91 -4.31
CA PHE A 52 -1.06 -5.27 -4.31
C PHE A 52 -1.17 -4.28 -3.15
N GLN A 53 -0.75 -4.68 -1.94
CA GLN A 53 -0.77 -3.81 -0.78
C GLN A 53 0.09 -2.55 -1.01
N ARG A 54 1.31 -2.68 -1.54
CA ARG A 54 2.18 -1.55 -1.93
C ARG A 54 1.50 -0.64 -2.95
N SER A 55 0.83 -1.21 -3.95
CA SER A 55 0.06 -0.44 -4.94
C SER A 55 -1.07 0.36 -4.29
N MET A 56 -1.79 -0.23 -3.33
CA MET A 56 -2.85 0.46 -2.59
C MET A 56 -2.32 1.58 -1.69
N TYR A 57 -1.07 1.52 -1.22
CA TYR A 57 -0.41 2.64 -0.55
C TYR A 57 -0.20 3.82 -1.52
N ASN A 58 0.24 3.56 -2.75
CA ASN A 58 0.38 4.59 -3.78
C ASN A 58 -0.97 5.21 -4.15
N VAL A 59 -2.00 4.40 -4.34
CA VAL A 59 -3.38 4.87 -4.58
C VAL A 59 -3.85 5.76 -3.43
N THR A 60 -3.65 5.33 -2.18
CA THR A 60 -4.06 6.10 -1.01
C THR A 60 -3.26 7.42 -0.89
N SER A 61 -1.97 7.40 -1.19
CA SER A 61 -1.13 8.61 -1.23
C SER A 61 -1.65 9.62 -2.26
N ALA A 62 -2.01 9.14 -3.46
CA ALA A 62 -2.61 9.98 -4.49
C ALA A 62 -3.94 10.59 -4.04
N VAL A 63 -4.80 9.82 -3.36
CA VAL A 63 -6.05 10.33 -2.77
C VAL A 63 -5.78 11.41 -1.73
N ILE A 64 -4.81 11.21 -0.84
CA ILE A 64 -4.43 12.19 0.19
C ILE A 64 -3.92 13.48 -0.46
N GLN A 65 -3.09 13.38 -1.49
CA GLN A 65 -2.58 14.54 -2.24
C GLN A 65 -3.71 15.29 -2.96
N ALA A 66 -4.59 14.56 -3.65
CA ALA A 66 -5.73 15.15 -4.35
C ALA A 66 -6.68 15.85 -3.37
N LEU A 67 -6.94 15.25 -2.20
CA LEU A 67 -7.79 15.85 -1.17
C LEU A 67 -7.18 17.14 -0.61
N ARG A 68 -5.87 17.16 -0.35
CA ARG A 68 -5.15 18.38 0.04
C ARG A 68 -5.26 19.44 -1.05
N GLN A 69 -5.04 19.08 -2.31
CA GLN A 69 -5.14 20.02 -3.42
C GLN A 69 -6.57 20.58 -3.60
N ALA A 70 -7.59 19.77 -3.37
CA ALA A 70 -8.99 20.20 -3.52
C ALA A 70 -9.48 21.10 -2.38
N LEU A 71 -8.99 20.89 -1.15
CA LEU A 71 -9.54 21.52 0.05
C LEU A 71 -8.60 22.51 0.76
N LEU A 72 -7.31 22.50 0.42
CA LEU A 72 -6.28 23.28 1.10
C LEU A 72 -5.42 24.02 0.07
N TYR A 73 -4.12 24.20 0.35
CA TYR A 73 -3.25 25.10 -0.38
C TYR A 73 -2.22 24.35 -1.25
N PRO A 74 -1.69 24.98 -2.31
CA PRO A 74 -0.56 24.46 -3.08
C PRO A 74 0.69 24.19 -2.21
N LEU A 75 1.64 23.39 -2.70
CA LEU A 75 2.88 23.10 -1.94
C LEU A 75 3.91 24.23 -2.05
N ASP A 76 3.82 24.99 -3.13
CA ASP A 76 4.64 26.14 -3.50
C ASP A 76 4.04 27.47 -3.03
N ASP A 77 3.07 27.43 -2.12
CA ASP A 77 2.49 28.62 -1.50
C ASP A 77 3.51 29.29 -0.56
N GLU A 78 3.78 30.58 -0.78
CA GLU A 78 4.76 31.35 0.00
C GLU A 78 4.28 31.66 1.44
N ASN A 79 2.98 31.52 1.74
CA ASN A 79 2.43 31.84 3.04
C ASN A 79 2.69 30.70 4.05
N PRO A 80 3.49 30.94 5.11
CA PRO A 80 3.82 29.90 6.08
C PRO A 80 2.58 29.37 6.83
N LYS A 81 1.52 30.17 6.98
CA LYS A 81 0.26 29.71 7.61
C LYS A 81 -0.51 28.74 6.72
N HIS A 82 -0.41 28.88 5.39
CA HIS A 82 -1.03 27.96 4.45
C HIS A 82 -0.33 26.60 4.48
N LEU A 83 1.01 26.61 4.41
CA LEU A 83 1.83 25.40 4.53
C LEU A 83 1.62 24.69 5.88
N LEU A 84 1.39 25.45 6.96
CA LEU A 84 1.05 24.87 8.26
C LEU A 84 -0.27 24.10 8.24
N LYS A 85 -1.31 24.61 7.55
CA LYS A 85 -2.57 23.85 7.41
C LYS A 85 -2.39 22.57 6.60
N ASN A 86 -1.58 22.60 5.55
CA ASN A 86 -1.21 21.39 4.80
C ASN A 86 -0.50 20.38 5.71
N ARG A 87 0.45 20.82 6.53
CA ARG A 87 1.15 19.97 7.50
C ARG A 87 0.18 19.32 8.48
N GLN A 88 -0.69 20.11 9.13
CA GLN A 88 -1.68 19.59 10.08
C GLN A 88 -2.62 18.56 9.43
N PHE A 89 -3.02 18.80 8.19
CA PHE A 89 -3.79 17.82 7.43
C PHE A 89 -3.01 16.52 7.21
N PHE A 90 -1.77 16.58 6.74
CA PHE A 90 -0.95 15.40 6.54
C PHE A 90 -0.68 14.65 7.86
N GLU A 91 -0.38 15.37 8.95
CA GLU A 91 -0.25 14.80 10.29
C GLU A 91 -1.51 14.03 10.69
N SER A 92 -2.70 14.62 10.53
CA SER A 92 -3.96 13.92 10.82
C SER A 92 -4.19 12.66 9.98
N GLN A 93 -3.74 12.64 8.72
CA GLN A 93 -3.80 11.44 7.88
C GLN A 93 -2.78 10.38 8.35
N MET A 94 -1.60 10.80 8.79
CA MET A 94 -0.56 9.91 9.31
C MET A 94 -0.91 9.34 10.69
N ASP A 95 -1.62 10.10 11.53
CA ASP A 95 -2.07 9.64 12.85
C ASP A 95 -2.94 8.39 12.77
N ARG A 96 -3.68 8.22 11.67
CA ARG A 96 -4.47 7.00 11.39
C ARG A 96 -3.60 5.74 11.35
N PHE A 97 -2.31 5.88 10.97
CA PHE A 97 -1.32 4.80 10.87
C PHE A 97 -0.48 4.62 12.15
N LEU A 98 -0.75 5.36 13.23
CA LEU A 98 -0.11 5.09 14.53
C LEU A 98 -0.61 3.81 15.19
N ARG A 99 -1.74 3.28 14.72
CA ARG A 99 -2.30 2.02 15.19
C ARG A 99 -1.35 0.85 14.90
N PRO A 100 -1.16 -0.10 15.83
CA PRO A 100 -0.15 -1.16 15.69
C PRO A 100 -0.39 -2.10 14.51
N GLU A 101 -1.61 -2.19 14.01
CA GLU A 101 -1.98 -3.01 12.85
C GLU A 101 -1.60 -2.35 11.51
N ALA A 102 -1.15 -1.11 11.51
CA ALA A 102 -0.78 -0.40 10.30
C ALA A 102 0.49 -0.99 9.66
N ARG A 103 0.41 -1.40 8.40
CA ARG A 103 1.54 -2.01 7.68
C ARG A 103 2.47 -1.00 7.00
N LEU A 104 2.34 0.30 7.32
CA LEU A 104 3.06 1.36 6.62
C LEU A 104 4.57 1.22 6.82
N ARG A 105 5.03 0.79 7.99
CA ARG A 105 6.47 0.56 8.22
C ARG A 105 6.97 -0.70 7.52
N ASP A 106 6.15 -1.75 7.48
CA ASP A 106 6.50 -3.01 6.85
C ASP A 106 6.69 -2.85 5.33
N ILE A 107 5.74 -2.18 4.66
CA ILE A 107 5.79 -2.02 3.20
C ILE A 107 6.94 -1.12 2.70
N GLN A 108 7.51 -0.29 3.58
CA GLN A 108 8.70 0.53 3.27
C GLN A 108 9.99 -0.28 3.35
N ASN A 109 9.97 -1.44 4.00
CA ASN A 109 11.11 -2.36 4.00
C ASN A 109 11.19 -3.09 2.65
N GLN A 110 12.33 -2.99 1.98
CA GLN A 110 12.59 -3.65 0.69
C GLN A 110 12.56 -5.19 0.81
N GLU A 111 12.92 -5.70 2.00
CA GLU A 111 12.93 -7.12 2.33
C GLU A 111 11.54 -7.68 2.70
N TYR A 112 10.51 -6.84 2.80
CA TYR A 112 9.16 -7.32 3.10
C TYR A 112 8.56 -8.06 1.89
N ARG A 113 8.52 -9.40 1.98
CA ARG A 113 8.07 -10.36 0.97
C ARG A 113 7.53 -11.63 1.60
#